data_AF-A0A957BI89-F1
#
_entry.id   AF-A0A957BI89-F1
#
_cell.length_a   1.000
_cell.length_b   1.000
_cell.length_c   1.000
_cell.angle_alpha   90.00
_cell.angle_beta   90.00
_cell.angle_gamma   90.00
#
_symmetry.space_group_name_H-M   'P 1'
#
loop_
_entity.id
_entity.type
_entity.pdbx_description
1 polymer ?
#
loop_
_entity_poly.entity_id
_entity_poly.type
_entity_poly.pdbx_seq_one_letter_code
_entity_poly.pdbx_strand_id
1 'polypeptide(L)'
;LRFGPNPIRSPYLIARASFVAVHQFEFLRRFPVLERVEPKATLLLNSPFSPEQTWSKIPADVQQQIRDLELEVWAIDAYQVARSLGLGVRINTIMQTCFFAISKVLPKEQAIAQIKTAIEKTYGKGGRSVVERNFKAVDSSLDGLYRLEVGVCDGPPTPALVPAQAPAFVREVTARILAEQGDLLPV
;
A
#
# COMPACT_ATOMS: atom_id res chain seq x y z
N LEU A 1 6.65 7.67 5.75
CA LEU A 1 7.68 8.72 5.56
C LEU A 1 7.16 10.04 6.12
N ARG A 2 8.00 11.05 6.34
CA ARG A 2 7.58 12.39 6.77
C ARG A 2 8.17 13.44 5.83
N PHE A 3 7.34 14.38 5.38
CA PHE A 3 7.71 15.52 4.53
C PHE A 3 7.09 16.77 5.12
N GLY A 4 7.79 17.90 5.06
CA GLY A 4 7.26 19.17 5.53
C GLY A 4 8.27 20.30 5.37
N PRO A 5 7.82 21.57 5.43
CA PRO A 5 8.69 22.74 5.28
C PRO A 5 9.62 22.96 6.50
N ASN A 6 9.28 22.35 7.64
CA ASN A 6 9.99 22.50 8.90
C ASN A 6 10.92 21.30 9.18
N PRO A 7 12.00 21.50 9.95
CA PRO A 7 12.85 20.39 10.40
C PRO A 7 12.07 19.30 11.13
N ILE A 8 12.29 18.05 10.75
CA ILE A 8 11.61 16.90 11.34
C ILE A 8 12.37 16.46 12.60
N ARG A 9 11.72 16.58 13.77
CA ARG A 9 12.27 16.21 15.09
C ARG A 9 11.56 15.01 15.73
N SER A 10 10.97 14.15 14.91
CA SER A 10 10.16 12.99 15.36
C SER A 10 10.90 11.67 15.16
N PRO A 11 11.87 11.30 16.03
CA PRO A 11 12.64 10.05 15.93
C PRO A 11 11.85 8.83 16.42
N TYR A 12 10.54 8.81 16.18
CA TYR A 12 9.62 7.74 16.56
C TYR A 12 8.77 7.31 15.37
N LEU A 13 8.14 6.15 15.46
CA LEU A 13 7.26 5.62 14.40
C LEU A 13 6.12 6.60 14.07
N ILE A 14 5.56 6.49 12.87
CA ILE A 14 4.39 7.29 12.52
C ILE A 14 3.21 6.82 13.37
N ALA A 15 2.58 7.77 14.06
CA ALA A 15 1.40 7.53 14.90
C ALA A 15 0.09 7.97 14.21
N ARG A 16 0.19 8.90 13.25
CA ARG A 16 -0.91 9.37 12.39
C ARG A 16 -0.37 9.56 10.98
N ALA A 17 -0.90 8.79 10.04
CA ALA A 17 -0.45 8.74 8.66
C ALA A 17 -1.52 9.32 7.73
N SER A 18 -1.15 10.39 7.01
CA SER A 18 -1.96 11.00 5.95
C SER A 18 -1.98 10.19 4.65
N PHE A 19 -1.06 9.23 4.53
CA PHE A 19 -0.94 8.34 3.38
C PHE A 19 -0.46 6.96 3.85
N VAL A 20 -1.17 5.91 3.46
CA VAL A 20 -0.76 4.51 3.67
C VAL A 20 -0.77 3.76 2.34
N ALA A 21 0.29 2.98 2.11
CA ALA A 21 0.40 2.11 0.94
C ALA A 21 0.49 0.64 1.38
N VAL A 22 -0.33 -0.21 0.78
CA VAL A 22 -0.34 -1.65 1.01
C VAL A 22 0.10 -2.34 -0.28
N HIS A 23 1.37 -2.72 -0.34
CA HIS A 23 1.97 -3.30 -1.55
C HIS A 23 1.69 -4.81 -1.73
N GLN A 24 1.10 -5.45 -0.72
CA GLN A 24 0.64 -6.84 -0.76
C GLN A 24 -0.80 -6.89 -0.26
N PHE A 25 -1.76 -7.22 -1.13
CA PHE A 25 -3.18 -7.20 -0.79
C PHE A 25 -3.52 -8.06 0.44
N GLU A 26 -2.85 -9.21 0.60
CA GLU A 26 -3.06 -10.13 1.72
C GLU A 26 -2.75 -9.51 3.10
N PHE A 27 -1.99 -8.41 3.17
CA PHE A 27 -1.72 -7.75 4.45
C PHE A 27 -2.98 -7.14 5.08
N LEU A 28 -4.00 -6.81 4.29
CA LEU A 28 -5.30 -6.39 4.80
C LEU A 28 -5.96 -7.46 5.69
N ARG A 29 -5.59 -8.73 5.53
CA ARG A 29 -6.13 -9.88 6.29
C ARG A 29 -5.25 -10.30 7.47
N ARG A 30 -4.05 -9.74 7.58
CA ARG A 30 -3.03 -10.23 8.52
C ARG A 30 -2.61 -9.18 9.54
N PHE A 31 -2.65 -7.91 9.16
CA PHE A 31 -2.10 -6.83 9.97
C PHE A 31 -3.10 -5.68 10.10
N PRO A 32 -3.07 -4.94 11.22
CA PRO A 32 -3.90 -3.76 11.42
C PRO A 32 -3.34 -2.56 10.65
N VAL A 33 -3.30 -2.66 9.31
CA VAL A 33 -2.61 -1.68 8.45
C VAL A 33 -3.18 -0.27 8.50
N LEU A 34 -4.41 -0.10 9.00
CA LEU A 34 -5.08 1.19 9.13
C LEU A 34 -5.08 1.76 10.57
N GLU A 35 -4.46 1.07 11.55
CA GLU A 35 -4.48 1.46 12.97
C GLU A 35 -4.02 2.90 13.23
N ARG A 36 -3.06 3.36 12.42
CA ARG A 36 -2.40 4.66 12.58
C ARG A 36 -2.77 5.65 11.48
N VAL A 37 -3.86 5.41 10.76
CA VAL A 37 -4.32 6.26 9.66
C VAL A 37 -5.15 7.42 10.23
N GLU A 38 -4.94 8.62 9.72
CA GLU A 38 -5.80 9.76 10.08
C GLU A 38 -7.08 9.79 9.22
N PRO A 39 -8.18 10.38 9.71
CA PRO A 39 -9.37 10.58 8.89
C PRO A 39 -9.06 11.35 7.61
N LYS A 40 -9.73 11.01 6.51
CA LYS A 40 -9.59 11.61 5.17
C LYS A 40 -8.20 11.43 4.54
N ALA A 41 -7.39 10.52 5.08
CA ALA A 41 -6.13 10.12 4.49
C ALA A 41 -6.32 9.35 3.17
N THR A 42 -5.21 9.19 2.44
CA THR A 42 -5.17 8.40 1.21
C THR A 42 -4.66 6.98 1.47
N LEU A 43 -5.36 5.99 0.93
CA LEU A 43 -4.97 4.57 0.95
C LEU A 43 -4.65 4.11 -0.48
N LEU A 44 -3.43 3.62 -0.70
CA LEU A 44 -3.00 3.02 -1.96
C LEU A 44 -2.87 1.51 -1.82
N LEU A 45 -3.59 0.74 -2.64
CA LEU A 45 -3.57 -0.73 -2.63
C LEU A 45 -2.92 -1.27 -3.90
N ASN A 46 -2.01 -2.23 -3.76
CA ASN A 46 -1.67 -3.15 -4.84
C ASN A 46 -2.70 -4.29 -4.83
N SER A 47 -3.74 -4.17 -5.65
CA SER A 47 -4.84 -5.14 -5.75
C SER A 47 -4.68 -5.97 -7.02
N PRO A 48 -4.68 -7.31 -6.95
CA PRO A 48 -4.67 -8.17 -8.14
C PRO A 48 -6.06 -8.31 -8.79
N PHE A 49 -7.05 -7.52 -8.34
CA PHE A 49 -8.44 -7.61 -8.77
C PHE A 49 -8.83 -6.41 -9.62
N SER A 50 -9.88 -6.54 -10.42
CA SER A 50 -10.42 -5.42 -11.19
C SER A 50 -11.00 -4.33 -10.27
N PRO A 51 -11.25 -3.11 -10.79
CA PRO A 51 -11.88 -2.04 -10.03
C PRO A 51 -13.21 -2.46 -9.39
N GLU A 52 -14.03 -3.21 -10.12
CA GLU A 52 -15.36 -3.66 -9.69
C GLU A 52 -15.28 -4.75 -8.61
N GLN A 53 -14.19 -5.52 -8.60
CA GLN A 53 -14.02 -6.65 -7.68
C GLN A 53 -13.28 -6.25 -6.40
N THR A 54 -12.34 -5.30 -6.49
CA THR A 54 -11.39 -4.99 -5.41
C THR A 54 -12.09 -4.74 -4.08
N TRP A 55 -13.14 -3.91 -4.06
CA TRP A 55 -13.85 -3.58 -2.82
C TRP A 55 -14.39 -4.82 -2.11
N SER A 56 -15.07 -5.71 -2.85
CA SER A 56 -15.65 -6.96 -2.31
C SER A 56 -14.62 -7.95 -1.75
N LYS A 57 -13.34 -7.78 -2.07
CA LYS A 57 -12.25 -8.67 -1.59
C LYS A 57 -11.58 -8.16 -0.32
N ILE A 58 -11.80 -6.89 0.04
CA ILE A 58 -11.30 -6.29 1.28
C ILE A 58 -12.10 -6.84 2.46
N PRO A 59 -11.47 -7.24 3.58
CA PRO A 59 -12.21 -7.74 4.73
C PRO A 59 -13.22 -6.75 5.30
N ALA A 60 -14.35 -7.24 5.82
CA ALA A 60 -15.46 -6.40 6.28
C ALA A 60 -15.05 -5.38 7.36
N ASP A 61 -14.18 -5.78 8.30
CA ASP A 61 -13.66 -4.90 9.35
C ASP A 61 -12.76 -3.79 8.78
N VAL A 62 -12.00 -4.09 7.72
CA VAL A 62 -11.18 -3.10 7.02
C VAL A 62 -12.04 -2.17 6.16
N GLN A 63 -13.07 -2.70 5.48
CA GLN A 63 -14.06 -1.87 4.76
C GLN A 63 -14.75 -0.88 5.71
N GLN A 64 -15.11 -1.34 6.90
CA GLN A 64 -15.70 -0.49 7.95
C GLN A 64 -14.74 0.63 8.36
N GLN A 65 -13.47 0.31 8.62
CA GLN A 65 -12.44 1.31 8.95
C GLN A 65 -12.24 2.33 7.83
N ILE A 66 -12.19 1.88 6.57
CA ILE A 66 -12.08 2.77 5.40
C ILE A 66 -13.24 3.76 5.37
N ARG A 67 -14.46 3.29 5.63
CA ARG A 67 -15.67 4.11 5.64
C ARG A 67 -15.68 5.10 6.82
N ASP A 68 -15.40 4.63 8.02
CA ASP A 68 -15.45 5.45 9.24
C ASP A 68 -14.38 6.54 9.25
N LEU A 69 -13.22 6.26 8.64
CA LEU A 69 -12.14 7.21 8.45
C LEU A 69 -12.32 8.08 7.20
N GLU A 70 -13.35 7.87 6.38
CA GLU A 70 -13.58 8.60 5.11
C GLU A 70 -12.36 8.57 4.18
N LEU A 71 -11.70 7.42 4.03
CA LEU A 71 -10.44 7.34 3.28
C LEU A 71 -10.63 7.52 1.77
N GLU A 72 -9.68 8.20 1.13
CA GLU A 72 -9.55 8.23 -0.32
C GLU A 72 -8.78 6.99 -0.78
N VAL A 73 -9.49 6.01 -1.34
CA VAL A 73 -8.88 4.73 -1.74
C VAL A 73 -8.53 4.70 -3.22
N TRP A 74 -7.28 4.34 -3.51
CA TRP A 74 -6.74 4.10 -4.84
C TRP A 74 -6.17 2.70 -4.93
N ALA A 75 -6.26 2.08 -6.10
CA ALA A 75 -5.72 0.77 -6.32
C ALA A 75 -5.15 0.58 -7.73
N ILE A 76 -4.29 -0.43 -7.86
CA ILE A 76 -3.65 -0.85 -9.11
C ILE A 76 -3.23 -2.33 -9.00
N ASP A 77 -3.28 -3.08 -10.11
CA ASP A 77 -2.57 -4.36 -10.22
C ASP A 77 -1.13 -4.13 -10.70
N ALA A 78 -0.25 -3.76 -9.76
CA ALA A 78 1.13 -3.48 -10.08
C ALA A 78 1.88 -4.72 -10.59
N TYR A 79 1.44 -5.92 -10.22
CA TYR A 79 2.04 -7.15 -10.71
C TYR A 79 1.68 -7.43 -12.17
N GLN A 80 0.44 -7.17 -12.59
CA GLN A 80 0.05 -7.27 -13.99
C GLN A 80 0.84 -6.27 -14.84
N VAL A 81 0.96 -5.02 -14.39
CA VAL A 81 1.76 -3.99 -15.07
C VAL A 81 3.24 -4.40 -15.15
N ALA A 82 3.82 -4.93 -14.07
CA ALA A 82 5.20 -5.40 -14.08
C ALA A 82 5.40 -6.57 -15.06
N ARG A 83 4.46 -7.53 -15.10
CA ARG A 83 4.53 -8.68 -16.01
C ARG A 83 4.40 -8.28 -17.48
N SER A 84 3.45 -7.40 -17.83
CA SER A 84 3.24 -6.96 -19.21
C SER A 84 4.46 -6.23 -19.79
N LEU A 85 5.28 -5.62 -18.93
CA LEU A 85 6.50 -4.92 -19.31
C LEU A 85 7.78 -5.75 -19.15
N GLY A 86 7.68 -7.03 -18.77
CA GLY A 86 8.85 -7.90 -18.57
C GLY A 86 9.72 -7.56 -17.36
N LEU A 87 9.14 -6.91 -16.34
CA LEU A 87 9.79 -6.59 -15.05
C LEU A 87 9.58 -7.70 -13.99
N GLY A 88 8.84 -8.76 -14.34
CA GLY A 88 8.55 -9.88 -13.45
C GLY A 88 7.66 -9.46 -12.29
N VAL A 89 8.14 -9.63 -11.06
CA VAL A 89 7.43 -9.27 -9.82
C VAL A 89 7.88 -7.94 -9.22
N ARG A 90 8.69 -7.16 -9.94
CA ARG A 90 9.25 -5.89 -9.44
C ARG A 90 8.24 -4.76 -9.58
N ILE A 91 7.56 -4.44 -8.49
CA ILE A 91 6.52 -3.40 -8.43
C ILE A 91 6.99 -2.07 -7.84
N ASN A 92 8.27 -1.96 -7.45
CA ASN A 92 8.81 -0.79 -6.76
C ASN A 92 8.63 0.52 -7.54
N THR A 93 9.02 0.56 -8.82
CA THR A 93 8.88 1.75 -9.67
C THR A 93 7.40 2.12 -9.88
N ILE A 94 6.53 1.11 -9.99
CA ILE A 94 5.09 1.28 -10.19
C ILE A 94 4.46 1.89 -8.94
N MET A 95 4.64 1.26 -7.78
CA MET A 95 4.06 1.74 -6.52
C MET A 95 4.62 3.11 -6.11
N GLN A 96 5.91 3.37 -6.38
CA GLN A 96 6.52 4.69 -6.17
C GLN A 96 5.88 5.75 -7.07
N THR A 97 5.63 5.44 -8.34
CA THR A 97 4.96 6.36 -9.27
C THR A 97 3.54 6.66 -8.80
N CYS A 98 2.78 5.64 -8.41
CA CYS A 98 1.46 5.83 -7.82
C CYS A 98 1.53 6.73 -6.58
N PHE A 99 2.43 6.46 -5.62
CA PHE A 99 2.61 7.32 -4.44
C PHE A 99 2.79 8.80 -4.83
N PHE A 100 3.69 9.11 -5.75
CA PHE A 100 3.92 10.50 -6.15
C PHE A 100 2.75 11.12 -6.93
N ALA A 101 2.01 10.31 -7.69
CA ALA A 101 0.86 10.78 -8.45
C ALA A 101 -0.31 11.25 -7.55
N ILE A 102 -0.51 10.61 -6.39
CA ILE A 102 -1.68 10.87 -5.52
C ILE A 102 -1.35 11.43 -4.13
N SER A 103 -0.09 11.40 -3.67
CA SER A 103 0.29 11.91 -2.33
C SER A 103 0.32 13.44 -2.23
N LYS A 104 0.31 14.17 -3.35
CA LYS A 104 0.39 15.65 -3.42
C LYS A 104 1.64 16.26 -2.77
N VAL A 105 2.66 15.45 -2.45
CA VAL A 105 3.93 15.91 -1.86
C VAL A 105 4.73 16.78 -2.83
N LEU A 106 4.60 16.51 -4.13
CA LEU A 106 5.17 17.30 -5.22
C LEU A 106 4.15 17.46 -6.35
N PRO A 107 4.26 18.51 -7.19
CA PRO A 107 3.55 18.58 -8.46
C PRO A 107 3.81 17.32 -9.30
N LYS A 108 2.74 16.78 -9.92
CA LYS A 108 2.77 15.49 -10.62
C LYS A 108 3.84 15.45 -11.71
N GLU A 109 3.93 16.49 -12.53
CA GLU A 109 4.87 16.60 -13.65
C GLU A 109 6.32 16.61 -13.13
N GLN A 110 6.56 17.35 -12.04
CA GLN A 110 7.87 17.39 -11.39
C GLN A 110 8.24 16.02 -10.82
N ALA A 111 7.30 15.33 -10.18
CA ALA A 111 7.56 14.03 -9.60
C ALA A 111 7.88 12.97 -10.68
N ILE A 112 7.13 12.95 -11.79
CA ILE A 112 7.39 12.04 -12.92
C ILE A 112 8.77 12.28 -13.51
N ALA A 113 9.16 13.55 -13.72
CA ALA A 113 10.48 13.89 -14.23
C ALA A 113 11.62 13.43 -13.30
N GLN A 114 11.45 13.63 -11.99
CA GLN A 114 12.41 13.19 -10.98
C GLN A 114 12.52 11.66 -10.91
N ILE A 115 11.40 10.94 -11.01
CA ILE A 115 11.39 9.47 -11.05
C ILE A 115 12.14 8.98 -12.29
N LYS A 116 11.89 9.54 -13.48
CA LYS A 116 12.60 9.14 -14.71
C LYS A 116 14.12 9.42 -14.59
N THR A 117 14.50 10.55 -14.03
CA THR A 117 15.91 10.87 -13.74
C THR A 117 16.56 9.86 -12.78
N ALA A 118 15.85 9.49 -11.71
CA ALA A 118 16.33 8.51 -10.74
C ALA A 118 16.47 7.10 -11.35
N ILE A 119 15.55 6.70 -12.24
CA ILE A 119 15.61 5.45 -12.98
C ILE A 119 16.87 5.40 -13.85
N GLU A 120 17.19 6.47 -14.58
CA GLU A 120 18.42 6.51 -15.40
C GLU A 120 19.67 6.38 -14.53
N LYS A 121 19.72 7.10 -13.41
CA LYS A 121 20.86 7.04 -12.49
C LYS A 121 21.05 5.64 -11.89
N THR A 122 19.96 5.00 -11.45
CA THR A 122 20.01 3.70 -10.77
C THR A 122 20.22 2.54 -11.75
N TYR A 123 19.57 2.57 -12.91
CA TYR A 123 19.53 1.44 -13.85
C TYR A 123 20.30 1.66 -15.15
N GLY A 124 20.94 2.82 -15.35
CA GLY A 124 21.72 3.10 -16.56
C GLY A 124 22.81 2.06 -16.84
N LYS A 125 23.42 1.49 -15.79
CA LYS A 125 24.39 0.39 -15.91
C LYS A 125 23.79 -0.94 -16.40
N GLY A 126 22.48 -1.13 -16.21
CA GLY A 126 21.73 -2.31 -16.65
C GLY A 126 21.35 -2.29 -18.14
N GLY A 127 21.74 -1.25 -18.86
CA GLY A 127 21.46 -1.08 -20.29
C GLY A 127 20.17 -0.32 -20.59
N ARG A 128 20.11 0.24 -21.80
CA ARG A 128 19.01 1.10 -22.28
C ARG A 128 17.63 0.43 -22.16
N SER A 129 17.55 -0.86 -22.48
CA SER A 129 16.30 -1.62 -22.43
C SER A 129 15.69 -1.73 -21.03
N VAL A 130 16.51 -1.78 -19.97
CA VAL A 130 16.03 -1.78 -18.58
C VAL A 130 15.45 -0.43 -18.20
N VAL A 131 16.12 0.66 -18.58
CA VAL A 131 15.66 2.03 -18.36
C VAL A 131 14.34 2.28 -19.08
N GLU A 132 14.25 1.91 -20.35
CA GLU A 132 13.03 2.08 -21.16
C GLU A 132 11.83 1.28 -20.61
N ARG A 133 12.05 0.05 -20.15
CA ARG A 133 10.99 -0.72 -19.47
C ARG A 133 10.50 -0.04 -18.20
N ASN A 134 11.40 0.54 -17.41
CA ASN A 134 11.01 1.27 -16.20
C ASN A 134 10.29 2.58 -16.54
N PHE A 135 10.66 3.29 -17.62
CA PHE A 135 9.91 4.46 -18.09
C PHE A 135 8.49 4.08 -18.51
N LYS A 136 8.35 3.00 -19.28
CA LYS A 136 7.02 2.47 -19.62
C LYS A 136 6.24 2.08 -18.36
N ALA A 137 6.91 1.54 -17.33
CA ALA A 137 6.25 1.22 -16.06
C ALA A 137 5.74 2.45 -15.31
N VAL A 138 6.46 3.57 -15.36
CA VAL A 138 5.98 4.87 -14.85
C VAL A 138 4.70 5.26 -15.59
N ASP A 139 4.73 5.27 -16.92
CA ASP A 139 3.59 5.72 -17.72
C ASP A 139 2.37 4.77 -17.54
N SER A 140 2.57 3.46 -17.68
CA SER A 140 1.50 2.45 -17.47
C SER A 140 0.95 2.41 -16.04
N SER A 141 1.75 2.81 -15.03
CA SER A 141 1.25 2.88 -13.66
C SER A 141 0.22 4.01 -13.47
N LEU A 142 0.35 5.10 -14.23
CA LEU A 142 -0.61 6.21 -14.18
C LEU A 142 -1.92 5.83 -14.86
N ASP A 143 -1.85 5.08 -15.95
CA ASP A 143 -3.02 4.59 -16.70
C ASP A 143 -3.77 3.49 -15.93
N GLY A 144 -3.03 2.61 -15.24
CA GLY A 144 -3.60 1.50 -14.48
C GLY A 144 -4.06 1.87 -13.07
N LEU A 145 -3.77 3.09 -12.59
CA LEU A 145 -4.19 3.55 -11.27
C LEU A 145 -5.65 4.01 -11.32
N TYR A 146 -6.49 3.42 -10.48
CA TYR A 146 -7.92 3.76 -10.41
C TYR A 146 -8.33 4.12 -8.99
N ARG A 147 -9.34 4.98 -8.88
CA ARG A 147 -10.00 5.29 -7.62
C ARG A 147 -11.02 4.19 -7.32
N LEU A 148 -11.02 3.69 -6.10
CA LEU A 148 -11.97 2.68 -5.65
C LEU A 148 -13.18 3.34 -5.02
N GLU A 149 -14.38 2.97 -5.46
CA GLU A 149 -15.62 3.41 -4.83
C GLU A 149 -15.86 2.66 -3.52
N VAL A 150 -16.20 3.40 -2.47
CA VAL A 150 -16.52 2.84 -1.15
C VAL A 150 -17.97 2.39 -1.17
N GLY A 151 -18.18 1.07 -1.09
CA GLY A 151 -19.49 0.43 -1.14
C GLY A 151 -19.97 -0.08 0.22
N VAL A 152 -20.87 -1.07 0.16
CA VAL A 152 -21.37 -1.79 1.34
C VAL A 152 -20.23 -2.56 2.02
N CYS A 153 -20.23 -2.62 3.36
CA CYS A 153 -19.23 -3.36 4.12
C CYS A 153 -19.66 -4.83 4.32
N ASP A 154 -19.59 -5.64 3.27
CA ASP A 154 -20.00 -7.05 3.22
C ASP A 154 -18.86 -8.01 2.80
N GLY A 155 -17.62 -7.54 2.91
CA GLY A 155 -16.42 -8.30 2.56
C GLY A 155 -16.21 -9.57 3.40
N PRO A 156 -15.22 -10.41 3.03
CA PRO A 156 -14.92 -11.61 3.78
C PRO A 156 -14.50 -11.29 5.23
N PRO A 157 -14.69 -12.22 6.17
CA PRO A 157 -14.13 -12.06 7.51
C PRO A 157 -12.60 -12.10 7.45
N THR A 158 -11.95 -11.34 8.31
CA THR A 158 -10.51 -11.47 8.54
C THR A 158 -10.21 -12.84 9.15
N PRO A 159 -9.31 -13.65 8.54
CA PRO A 159 -9.00 -14.99 9.04
C PRO A 159 -8.27 -14.91 10.39
N ALA A 160 -8.49 -15.90 11.24
CA ALA A 160 -7.70 -16.04 12.47
C ALA A 160 -6.22 -16.31 12.13
N LEU A 161 -5.30 -15.60 12.80
CA LEU A 161 -3.86 -15.79 12.61
C LEU A 161 -3.35 -17.15 13.10
N VAL A 162 -4.05 -17.76 14.05
CA VAL A 162 -3.74 -19.07 14.62
C VAL A 162 -5.01 -19.92 14.74
N PRO A 163 -4.91 -21.26 14.71
CA PRO A 163 -6.07 -22.14 14.87
C PRO A 163 -6.75 -21.97 16.23
N ALA A 164 -8.09 -22.10 16.27
CA ALA A 164 -8.87 -21.98 17.50
C ALA A 164 -8.49 -23.05 18.55
N GLN A 165 -8.09 -24.24 18.08
CA GLN A 165 -7.63 -25.35 18.90
C GLN A 165 -6.17 -25.24 19.35
N ALA A 166 -5.44 -24.19 18.95
CA ALA A 166 -4.06 -24.00 19.36
C ALA A 166 -3.95 -23.81 20.88
N PRO A 167 -2.81 -24.15 21.52
CA PRO A 167 -2.62 -23.93 22.96
C PRO A 167 -2.89 -22.48 23.38
N ALA A 168 -3.30 -22.27 24.64
CA ALA A 168 -3.64 -20.94 25.16
C ALA A 168 -2.53 -19.90 24.91
N PHE A 169 -1.27 -20.26 25.20
CA PHE A 169 -0.12 -19.39 24.92
C PHE A 169 -0.02 -18.97 23.44
N VAL A 170 -0.32 -19.87 22.50
CA VAL A 170 -0.30 -19.54 21.07
C VAL A 170 -1.41 -18.57 20.70
N ARG A 171 -2.60 -18.73 21.27
CA ARG A 171 -3.75 -17.86 21.01
C ARG A 171 -3.63 -16.48 21.67
N GLU A 172 -3.08 -16.43 22.88
CA GLU A 172 -3.08 -15.22 23.71
C GLU A 172 -1.80 -14.41 23.55
N VAL A 173 -0.65 -15.07 23.35
CA VAL A 173 0.67 -14.41 23.25
C VAL A 173 1.16 -14.42 21.81
N THR A 174 1.34 -15.60 21.21
CA THR A 174 1.94 -15.70 19.87
C THR A 174 1.08 -14.99 18.81
N ALA A 175 -0.25 -15.14 18.85
CA ALA A 175 -1.14 -14.47 17.90
C ALA A 175 -1.03 -12.93 17.99
N ARG A 176 -0.88 -12.36 19.20
CA ARG A 176 -0.69 -10.91 19.38
C ARG A 176 0.62 -10.44 18.79
N ILE A 177 1.71 -11.18 19.01
CA ILE A 177 3.02 -10.87 18.41
C ILE A 177 2.94 -10.95 16.88
N LEU A 178 2.32 -12.00 16.33
CA LEU A 178 2.11 -12.16 14.88
C LEU A 178 1.25 -11.04 14.27
N ALA A 179 0.37 -10.43 15.05
CA ALA A 179 -0.46 -9.29 14.65
C ALA A 179 0.24 -7.93 14.77
N GLU A 180 1.54 -7.88 15.10
CA GLU A 180 2.29 -6.65 15.42
C GLU A 180 1.74 -5.92 16.68
N GLN A 181 1.16 -6.67 17.62
CA GLN A 181 0.57 -6.18 18.87
C GLN A 181 1.33 -6.69 20.12
N GLY A 182 2.61 -7.06 19.96
CA GLY A 182 3.43 -7.58 21.05
C GLY A 182 3.60 -6.58 22.21
N ASP A 183 3.69 -5.29 21.91
CA ASP A 183 3.81 -4.21 22.91
C ASP A 183 2.57 -4.06 23.81
N LEU A 184 1.44 -4.67 23.45
CA LEU A 184 0.20 -4.64 24.25
C LEU A 184 0.13 -5.77 25.29
N LEU A 185 1.09 -6.69 25.28
CA LEU A 185 1.13 -7.79 26.24
C LEU A 185 1.59 -7.28 27.61
N PRO A 186 0.87 -7.59 28.71
CA PRO A 186 1.29 -7.22 30.05
C PRO A 186 2.52 -8.03 30.49
N VAL A 187 3.24 -7.50 31.50
CA VAL A 187 4.33 -8.19 32.21
C VAL A 187 3.79 -9.27 33.12
#